data_AF-A0A1D8UXR7-F1
#
_entry.id   AF-A0A1D8UXR7-F1
#
_cell.length_a   1.000
_cell.length_b   1.000
_cell.length_c   1.000
_cell.angle_alpha   90.00
_cell.angle_beta   90.00
_cell.angle_gamma   90.00
#
_symmetry.space_group_name_H-M   'P 1'
#
loop_
_entity.id
_entity.type
_entity.pdbx_description
1 polymer ?
#
loop_
_entity_poly.entity_id
_entity_poly.type
_entity_poly.pdbx_seq_one_letter_code
_entity_poly.pdbx_strand_id
1 'polypeptide(L)'
;MPGFLWGEAQLYNFAQKLCPDYRGGFWSFYRLSNTGLYAAPEMERATVPVQWADNFFDGEMSPDAFGIVATLFALSAACCVSPSDVLAARYDTLRDFAAEHDERNLIFRAID
;
A
#
# COMPACT_ATOMS: atom_id res chain seq x y z
N MET A 1 -4.83 12.21 18.75
CA MET A 1 -4.54 11.69 17.39
C MET A 1 -3.23 10.89 17.35
N PRO A 2 -3.13 9.69 17.97
CA PRO A 2 -1.90 8.89 17.93
C PRO A 2 -1.80 7.93 16.72
N GLY A 3 -2.94 7.50 16.16
CA GLY A 3 -2.96 6.46 15.11
C GLY A 3 -2.54 6.93 13.71
N PHE A 4 -2.63 8.22 13.40
CA PHE A 4 -2.29 8.77 12.08
C PHE A 4 -0.78 8.67 11.78
N LEU A 5 0.05 9.14 12.72
CA LEU A 5 1.52 9.09 12.60
C LEU A 5 2.05 7.65 12.56
N TRP A 6 1.39 6.72 13.26
CA TRP A 6 1.79 5.31 13.23
C TRP A 6 1.50 4.67 11.88
N GLY A 7 0.33 4.92 11.29
CA GLY A 7 -0.03 4.41 9.97
C GLY A 7 0.89 4.95 8.86
N GLU A 8 1.21 6.25 8.92
CA GLU A 8 2.16 6.88 7.99
C GLU A 8 3.56 6.28 8.16
N ALA A 9 4.05 6.07 9.38
CA ALA A 9 5.34 5.42 9.61
C ALA A 9 5.38 3.98 9.05
N GLN A 10 4.29 3.22 9.20
CA GLN A 10 4.21 1.87 8.61
C GLN A 10 4.22 1.92 7.08
N LEU A 11 3.55 2.90 6.47
CA LEU A 11 3.54 3.08 5.03
C LEU A 11 4.96 3.26 4.47
N TYR A 12 5.74 4.19 5.03
CA TYR A 12 7.14 4.39 4.62
C TYR A 12 8.01 3.16 4.89
N ASN A 13 7.80 2.47 6.01
CA ASN A 13 8.53 1.24 6.34
C ASN A 13 8.28 0.13 5.31
N PHE A 14 7.02 -0.11 4.94
CA PHE A 14 6.69 -1.11 3.93
C PHE A 14 7.17 -0.69 2.55
N ALA A 15 7.06 0.58 2.17
CA ALA A 15 7.61 1.07 0.92
C ALA A 15 9.11 0.80 0.79
N GLN A 16 9.88 1.00 1.86
CA GLN A 16 11.31 0.71 1.87
C GLN A 16 11.63 -0.80 1.83
N LYS A 17 10.79 -1.63 2.46
CA LYS A 17 10.95 -3.10 2.40
C LYS A 17 10.61 -3.65 1.01
N LEU A 18 9.56 -3.11 0.39
CA LEU A 18 9.06 -3.51 -0.91
C LEU A 18 9.99 -3.03 -2.04
N CYS A 19 10.62 -1.87 -1.89
CA CYS A 19 11.52 -1.32 -2.89
C CYS A 19 12.84 -0.88 -2.21
N PRO A 20 13.93 -1.67 -2.31
CA PRO A 20 15.22 -1.34 -1.68
C PRO A 20 15.83 -0.03 -2.18
N ASP A 21 15.50 0.36 -3.41
CA ASP A 21 15.94 1.63 -4.02
C ASP A 21 15.04 2.81 -3.66
N TYR A 22 13.96 2.59 -2.92
CA TYR A 22 13.13 3.66 -2.37
C TYR A 22 13.98 4.52 -1.42
N ARG A 23 13.93 5.84 -1.59
CA ARG A 23 14.68 6.82 -0.80
C ARG A 23 13.77 7.78 -0.03
N GLY A 24 12.49 7.41 0.15
CA GLY A 24 11.47 8.34 0.62
C GLY A 24 10.89 9.16 -0.53
N GLY A 25 10.12 10.18 -0.18
CA GLY A 25 9.44 11.06 -1.13
C GLY A 25 8.15 11.60 -0.55
N PHE A 26 7.49 12.48 -1.29
CA PHE A 26 6.14 12.91 -0.94
C PHE A 26 5.14 11.83 -1.32
N TRP A 27 4.10 11.70 -0.51
CA TRP A 27 2.96 10.83 -0.79
C TRP A 27 1.72 11.68 -0.95
N SER A 28 0.99 11.44 -2.02
CA SER A 28 -0.34 11.97 -2.22
C SER A 28 -1.35 11.03 -1.58
N PHE A 29 -2.24 11.59 -0.77
CA PHE A 29 -3.32 10.85 -0.12
C PHE A 29 -4.61 10.99 -0.93
N TYR A 30 -5.09 9.86 -1.42
CA TYR A 30 -6.30 9.77 -2.22
C TYR A 30 -7.45 9.27 -1.36
N ARG A 31 -8.55 10.02 -1.39
CA ARG A 31 -9.80 9.60 -0.77
C ARG A 31 -10.67 8.94 -1.84
N LEU A 32 -10.96 7.66 -1.64
CA LEU A 32 -11.89 6.93 -2.47
C LEU A 32 -13.33 7.37 -2.14
N SER A 33 -14.19 7.36 -3.16
CA SER A 33 -15.61 7.74 -3.05
C SER A 33 -16.38 6.85 -2.05
N ASN A 34 -15.90 5.64 -1.81
CA ASN A 34 -16.46 4.63 -0.90
C ASN A 34 -15.88 4.68 0.52
N THR A 35 -15.33 5.81 0.96
CA THR A 35 -14.68 6.04 2.28
C THR A 35 -13.30 5.40 2.48
N GLY A 36 -12.78 4.67 1.49
CA GLY A 36 -11.40 4.22 1.49
C GLY A 36 -10.41 5.39 1.41
N LEU A 37 -9.20 5.17 1.91
CA LEU A 37 -8.08 6.09 1.75
C LEU A 37 -6.87 5.26 1.37
N TYR A 38 -6.14 5.68 0.35
CA TYR A 38 -4.81 5.14 0.07
C TYR A 38 -3.84 6.28 -0.17
N ALA A 39 -2.56 5.93 -0.09
CA ALA A 39 -1.50 6.86 -0.40
C ALA A 39 -0.65 6.25 -1.52
N ALA A 40 -0.20 7.09 -2.44
CA ALA A 40 0.80 6.70 -3.43
C ALA A 40 1.95 7.71 -3.45
N PRO A 41 3.19 7.24 -3.64
CA PRO A 41 4.33 8.14 -3.72
C PRO A 41 4.32 8.93 -5.02
N GLU A 42 4.68 10.19 -4.92
CA GLU A 42 4.93 11.05 -6.08
C GLU A 42 6.32 10.72 -6.64
N MET A 43 6.34 9.88 -7.67
CA MET A 43 7.55 9.48 -8.36
C MET A 43 7.50 9.91 -9.83
N GLU A 44 8.58 10.48 -10.33
CA GLU A 44 8.74 10.78 -11.77
C GLU A 44 8.96 9.52 -12.63
N ARG A 45 9.21 8.37 -11.98
CA ARG A 45 9.42 7.09 -12.66
C ARG A 45 8.09 6.49 -13.10
N ALA A 46 8.08 5.91 -14.30
CA ALA A 46 6.92 5.19 -14.83
C ALA A 46 6.63 3.87 -14.10
N THR A 47 7.69 3.20 -13.62
CA THR A 47 7.58 1.94 -12.87
C THR A 47 8.47 1.93 -11.64
N VAL A 48 8.05 1.15 -10.64
CA VAL A 48 8.72 0.91 -9.37
C VAL A 48 9.02 -0.59 -9.29
N PRO A 49 10.30 -1.00 -9.09
CA PRO A 49 10.62 -2.39 -8.80
C PRO A 49 10.17 -2.72 -7.38
N VAL A 50 9.41 -3.81 -7.26
CA VAL A 50 8.79 -4.25 -6.02
C VAL A 50 9.15 -5.70 -5.76
N GLN A 51 9.67 -5.95 -4.57
CA GLN A 51 10.09 -7.26 -4.10
C GLN A 51 9.50 -7.52 -2.72
N TRP A 52 8.90 -8.69 -2.53
CA TRP A 52 8.42 -9.12 -1.23
C TRP A 52 8.94 -10.51 -0.93
N ALA A 53 9.80 -10.61 0.09
CA ALA A 53 10.54 -11.83 0.38
C ALA A 53 9.64 -12.96 0.90
N ASP A 54 8.55 -12.62 1.62
CA ASP A 54 7.71 -13.63 2.27
C ASP A 54 6.92 -14.49 1.26
N ASN A 55 6.54 -13.92 0.11
CA ASN A 55 5.84 -14.63 -0.96
C ASN A 55 6.66 -14.75 -2.27
N PHE A 56 7.95 -14.42 -2.22
CA PHE A 56 8.86 -14.42 -3.37
C PHE A 56 8.36 -13.57 -4.55
N PHE A 57 7.57 -12.54 -4.28
CA PHE A 57 7.15 -11.60 -5.31
C PHE A 57 8.35 -10.79 -5.80
N ASP A 58 8.51 -10.71 -7.12
CA ASP A 58 9.43 -9.84 -7.82
C ASP A 58 8.72 -9.34 -9.09
N GLY A 59 8.55 -8.03 -9.19
CA GLY A 59 7.83 -7.43 -10.30
C GLY A 59 8.00 -5.92 -10.35
N GLU A 60 7.60 -5.33 -11.48
CA GLU A 60 7.53 -3.88 -11.64
C GLU A 60 6.07 -3.46 -11.73
N MET A 61 5.72 -2.37 -11.05
CA MET A 61 4.37 -1.80 -11.07
C MET A 61 4.41 -0.28 -11.09
N SER A 62 3.33 0.38 -11.47
CA SER A 62 3.26 1.85 -11.41
C SER A 62 3.40 2.37 -9.97
N PRO A 63 3.79 3.65 -9.77
CA PRO A 63 3.76 4.29 -8.45
C PRO A 63 2.40 4.22 -7.77
N ASP A 64 1.30 4.25 -8.54
CA ASP A 64 -0.06 4.13 -8.00
C ASP A 64 -0.32 2.73 -7.43
N ALA A 65 -0.05 1.68 -8.22
CA ALA A 65 -0.16 0.29 -7.77
C ALA A 65 0.76 -0.01 -6.57
N PHE A 66 1.98 0.52 -6.58
CA PHE A 66 2.90 0.42 -5.44
C PHE A 66 2.34 1.09 -4.17
N GLY A 67 1.71 2.25 -4.33
CA GLY A 67 1.02 2.94 -3.24
C GLY A 67 -0.13 2.12 -2.64
N ILE A 68 -0.94 1.51 -3.49
CA ILE A 68 -2.03 0.61 -3.08
C ILE A 68 -1.47 -0.57 -2.27
N VAL A 69 -0.44 -1.25 -2.79
CA VAL A 69 0.22 -2.37 -2.10
C VAL A 69 0.76 -1.93 -0.74
N ALA A 70 1.57 -0.87 -0.69
CA ALA A 70 2.15 -0.37 0.55
C ALA A 70 1.07 0.01 1.59
N THR A 71 -0.03 0.61 1.14
CA THR A 71 -1.16 0.96 2.02
C THR A 71 -1.85 -0.29 2.56
N LEU A 72 -2.08 -1.32 1.73
CA LEU A 72 -2.67 -2.59 2.16
C LEU A 72 -1.80 -3.30 3.22
N PHE A 73 -0.48 -3.31 3.03
CA PHE A 73 0.46 -3.84 4.03
C PHE A 73 0.40 -3.06 5.35
N ALA A 74 0.37 -1.73 5.28
CA ALA A 74 0.26 -0.88 6.47
C ALA A 74 -1.05 -1.12 7.23
N LEU A 75 -2.18 -1.26 6.52
CA LEU A 75 -3.49 -1.58 7.11
C LEU A 75 -3.50 -2.98 7.73
N SER A 76 -2.92 -3.98 7.07
CA SER A 76 -2.80 -5.34 7.60
C SER A 76 -1.99 -5.35 8.90
N ALA A 77 -0.83 -4.68 8.92
CA ALA A 77 -0.03 -4.53 10.13
C ALA A 77 -0.79 -3.79 11.25
N ALA A 78 -1.59 -2.78 10.90
CA ALA A 78 -2.44 -2.05 11.85
C ALA A 78 -3.47 -2.96 12.51
N CYS A 79 -4.14 -3.81 11.71
CA CYS A 79 -5.10 -4.80 12.20
C CYS A 79 -4.46 -5.81 13.16
N CYS A 80 -3.20 -6.22 12.90
CA CYS A 80 -2.48 -7.13 13.79
C CYS A 80 -2.13 -6.51 15.15
N VAL A 81 -1.83 -5.20 15.19
CA VAL A 81 -1.48 -4.49 16.43
C VAL A 81 -2.73 -4.07 17.22
N SER A 82 -3.75 -3.59 16.52
CA SER A 82 -5.00 -3.11 17.10
C SER A 82 -6.18 -3.56 16.23
N PRO A 83 -6.71 -4.77 16.46
CA PRO A 83 -7.87 -5.26 15.73
C PRO A 83 -9.03 -4.28 15.86
N SER A 84 -9.56 -3.84 14.73
CA SER A 84 -10.67 -2.88 14.67
C SER A 84 -11.47 -3.11 13.40
N ASP A 85 -12.79 -3.19 13.55
CA ASP A 85 -13.72 -3.33 12.41
C ASP A 85 -13.57 -2.17 11.42
N VAL A 86 -13.16 -0.99 11.89
CA VAL A 86 -12.89 0.17 11.04
C VAL A 86 -11.66 -0.04 10.16
N LEU A 87 -10.61 -0.66 10.70
CA LEU A 87 -9.39 -0.95 9.93
C LEU A 87 -9.60 -2.10 8.96
N ALA A 88 -10.32 -3.14 9.39
CA ALA A 88 -10.71 -4.25 8.53
C ALA A 88 -11.57 -3.76 7.36
N ALA A 89 -12.59 -2.94 7.63
CA ALA A 89 -13.42 -2.35 6.59
C ALA A 89 -12.62 -1.48 5.60
N ARG A 90 -11.62 -0.72 6.09
CA ARG A 90 -10.72 0.06 5.22
C ARG A 90 -9.86 -0.83 4.33
N TYR A 91 -9.34 -1.93 4.88
CA TYR A 91 -8.56 -2.90 4.13
C TYR A 91 -9.43 -3.53 3.02
N ASP A 92 -10.63 -4.00 3.35
CA ASP A 92 -11.55 -4.60 2.38
C ASP A 92 -11.94 -3.58 1.28
N THR A 93 -12.28 -2.36 1.67
CA THR A 93 -12.62 -1.27 0.74
C THR A 93 -11.49 -0.98 -0.25
N LEU A 94 -10.23 -0.96 0.23
CA LEU A 94 -9.07 -0.73 -0.62
C LEU A 94 -8.76 -1.95 -1.49
N ARG A 95 -8.96 -3.16 -0.98
CA ARG A 95 -8.78 -4.40 -1.75
C ARG A 95 -9.81 -4.50 -2.88
N ASP A 96 -11.05 -4.08 -2.65
CA ASP A 96 -12.10 -4.03 -3.68
C ASP A 96 -11.73 -3.00 -4.76
N PHE A 97 -11.22 -1.83 -4.36
CA PHE A 97 -10.70 -0.84 -5.32
C PHE A 97 -9.52 -1.39 -6.13
N ALA A 98 -8.60 -2.13 -5.49
CA ALA A 98 -7.48 -2.77 -6.17
C ALA A 98 -7.92 -3.82 -7.20
N ALA A 99 -9.10 -4.43 -7.04
CA ALA A 99 -9.67 -5.37 -8.01
C ALA A 99 -10.13 -4.70 -9.31
N GLU A 100 -10.45 -3.41 -9.26
CA GLU A 100 -10.82 -2.61 -10.44
C GLU A 100 -9.61 -1.96 -11.12
N HIS A 101 -8.42 -2.02 -10.51
CA HIS A 101 -7.20 -1.43 -11.05
C HIS A 101 -6.66 -2.22 -12.26
N ASP A 102 -6.06 -1.53 -13.23
CA ASP A 102 -5.48 -2.14 -14.44
C ASP A 102 -4.39 -3.16 -14.09
N GLU A 103 -3.61 -2.87 -13.06
CA GLU A 103 -2.52 -3.72 -12.55
C GLU A 103 -2.97 -4.69 -11.43
N ARG A 104 -4.29 -4.98 -11.29
CA ARG A 104 -4.82 -5.85 -10.22
C ARG A 104 -4.02 -7.14 -10.03
N ASN A 105 -3.64 -7.81 -11.12
CA ASN A 105 -2.93 -9.10 -11.05
C ASN A 105 -1.58 -8.96 -10.35
N LEU A 106 -0.89 -7.84 -10.52
CA LEU A 106 0.39 -7.56 -9.84
C LEU A 106 0.14 -7.23 -8.38
N ILE A 107 -0.86 -6.40 -8.10
CA ILE A 107 -1.22 -5.99 -6.73
C ILE A 107 -1.58 -7.24 -5.90
N PHE A 108 -2.49 -8.08 -6.38
CA PHE A 108 -2.92 -9.29 -5.66
C PHE A 108 -1.79 -10.31 -5.47
N ARG A 109 -0.88 -10.45 -6.45
CA ARG A 109 0.31 -11.30 -6.27
C ARG A 109 1.30 -10.74 -5.26
N ALA A 110 1.38 -9.42 -5.10
CA ALA A 110 2.27 -8.80 -4.12
C ALA A 110 1.74 -8.96 -2.68
N ILE A 111 0.43 -9.04 -2.49
CA ILE A 111 -0.22 -9.13 -1.16
C ILE A 111 -0.67 -10.55 -0.76
N ASP A 112 -0.41 -11.57 -1.58
CA ASP A 112 -0.69 -12.99 -1.29
C ASP A 112 0.16 -13.49 -0.12
#